data_AF-A0A2E2W5Z4-F1
#
_entry.id   AF-A0A2E2W5Z4-F1
#
_cell.length_a   1.000
_cell.length_b   1.000
_cell.length_c   1.000
_cell.angle_alpha   90.00
_cell.angle_beta   90.00
_cell.angle_gamma   90.00
#
_symmetry.space_group_name_H-M   'P 1'
#
loop_
_entity.id
_entity.type
_entity.pdbx_description
1 polymer ?
#
loop_
_entity_poly.entity_id
_entity_poly.type
_entity_poly.pdbx_seq_one_letter_code
_entity_poly.pdbx_strand_id
1 'polypeptide(L)' 'MKWILVLILFNQGLHYAQTEPEMYADYDECREAAEQLRDTLMNTRPNASANVMTFCVALPREI' A
#
# COMPACT_ATOMS: atom_id res chain seq x y z
N MET A 1 0.98 -15.51 -10.14
CA MET A 1 1.56 -14.20 -10.52
C MET A 1 1.86 -13.55 -9.19
N LYS A 2 3.06 -12.98 -8.98
CA LYS A 2 3.36 -12.39 -7.67
C LYS A 2 2.80 -10.97 -7.61
N TRP A 3 2.36 -10.55 -6.44
CA TRP A 3 1.81 -9.22 -6.22
C TRP A 3 2.64 -8.49 -5.17
N ILE A 4 2.82 -7.19 -5.35
CA ILE A 4 3.43 -6.33 -4.34
C ILE A 4 2.42 -5.26 -3.91
N LEU A 5 2.47 -4.91 -2.63
CA LEU A 5 1.73 -3.80 -2.07
C LEU A 5 2.58 -2.54 -2.21
N VAL A 6 2.01 -1.53 -2.88
CA VAL A 6 2.54 -0.17 -2.96
C VAL A 6 1.62 0.74 -2.15
N LEU A 7 2.17 1.49 -1.22
CA LEU A 7 1.43 2.51 -0.48
C LEU A 7 1.98 3.90 -0.80
N ILE A 8 1.08 4.88 -0.82
CA ILE A 8 1.39 6.29 -1.00
C ILE A 8 0.77 7.07 0.16
N LEU A 9 1.63 7.71 0.95
CA LEU A 9 1.26 8.61 2.03
C LEU A 9 1.26 10.05 1.51
N PHE A 10 0.21 10.78 1.86
CA PHE A 10 0.04 12.20 1.57
C PHE A 10 0.03 12.94 2.90
N ASN A 11 0.88 13.94 3.08
CA ASN A 11 0.89 14.76 4.30
C ASN A 11 1.39 16.17 3.99
N GLN A 12 0.56 17.20 4.19
CA GLN A 12 0.93 18.61 4.02
C GLN A 12 1.61 18.94 2.67
N GLY A 13 1.13 18.34 1.57
CA GLY A 13 1.69 18.53 0.23
C GLY A 13 2.94 17.71 -0.07
N LEU A 14 3.42 16.89 0.87
CA LEU A 14 4.45 15.89 0.65
C LEU A 14 3.84 14.54 0.30
N HIS A 15 4.56 13.77 -0.52
CA HIS A 15 4.18 12.44 -0.97
C HIS A 15 5.31 11.45 -0.70
N TYR A 16 4.99 10.34 -0.04
CA TYR A 16 5.93 9.26 0.22
C TYR A 16 5.37 7.97 -0.35
N ALA A 17 6.09 7.33 -1.27
CA ALA A 17 5.73 6.03 -1.80
C ALA A 17 6.67 4.96 -1.25
N GLN A 18 6.11 3.83 -0.83
CA GLN A 18 6.87 2.70 -0.32
C GLN A 18 6.25 1.39 -0.80
N THR A 19 7.10 0.39 -1.00
CA THR A 19 6.69 -1.00 -1.23
C THR A 19 6.94 -1.81 0.04
N GLU A 20 6.02 -2.72 0.35
CA GLU A 20 6.29 -3.78 1.32
C GLU A 20 7.44 -4.67 0.83
N PRO A 21 8.29 -5.20 1.72
CA PRO A 21 9.37 -6.12 1.34
C PRO A 21 8.83 -7.51 0.94
N GLU A 22 7.57 -7.80 1.24
CA GLU A 22 6.93 -9.09 0.97
C GLU A 22 6.20 -9.12 -0.38
N MET A 23 6.24 -10.29 -1.02
CA MET A 23 5.49 -10.58 -2.24
C MET A 23 4.36 -11.55 -1.93
N TYR A 24 3.15 -11.18 -2.31
CA TYR A 24 1.94 -11.96 -2.12
C TYR A 24 1.77 -13.00 -3.25
N ALA A 25 1.18 -14.15 -2.92
CA ALA A 25 0.99 -15.23 -3.90
C ALA A 25 -0.20 -14.95 -4.82
N ASP A 26 -1.22 -14.27 -4.30
CA ASP A 26 -2.41 -13.86 -5.03
C ASP A 26 -2.80 -12.39 -4.74
N TYR A 27 -3.81 -11.91 -5.49
CA TYR A 27 -4.28 -10.54 -5.39
C TYR A 27 -5.09 -10.30 -4.12
N ASP A 28 -5.86 -11.28 -3.67
CA ASP A 28 -6.78 -11.11 -2.54
C ASP A 28 -6.00 -11.02 -1.22
N GLU A 29 -4.93 -11.81 -1.05
CA GLU A 29 -3.97 -11.69 0.04
C GLU A 29 -3.36 -10.28 0.09
N CYS A 30 -2.91 -9.76 -1.07
CA CYS A 30 -2.36 -8.41 -1.16
C CYS A 30 -3.42 -7.35 -0.82
N ARG A 31 -4.65 -7.51 -1.33
CA ARG A 31 -5.75 -6.56 -1.11
C ARG A 31 -6.14 -6.50 0.36
N GLU A 32 -6.25 -7.65 1.02
CA GLU A 32 -6.57 -7.71 2.44
C GLU A 32 -5.49 -7.03 3.29
N ALA A 33 -4.21 -7.33 3.04
CA ALA A 33 -3.10 -6.65 3.72
C ALA A 33 -3.10 -5.13 3.46
N ALA A 34 -3.40 -4.71 2.23
CA ALA A 34 -3.51 -3.31 1.85
C ALA A 34 -4.65 -2.58 2.57
N GLU A 35 -5.82 -3.20 2.68
CA GLU A 35 -6.95 -2.63 3.42
C GLU A 35 -6.64 -2.49 4.92
N GLN A 36 -6.05 -3.52 5.54
CA GLN A 36 -5.67 -3.49 6.95
C GLN A 36 -4.60 -2.40 7.25
N LEU A 37 -3.60 -2.29 6.37
CA LEU A 37 -2.54 -1.29 6.52
C LEU A 37 -3.08 0.13 6.32
N ARG A 38 -3.92 0.35 5.29
CA ARG A 38 -4.59 1.63 5.05
C ARG A 38 -5.40 2.05 6.27
N ASP A 39 -6.23 1.16 6.80
CA ASP A 39 -7.10 1.48 7.92
C ASP A 39 -6.28 1.80 9.19
N THR A 40 -5.20 1.05 9.43
CA THR A 40 -4.25 1.33 10.52
C THR A 40 -3.66 2.73 10.38
N LEU A 41 -3.09 3.06 9.22
CA LEU A 41 -2.43 4.35 8.98
C LEU A 41 -3.41 5.53 8.99
N MET A 42 -4.63 5.34 8.49
CA MET A 42 -5.68 6.36 8.53
C MET A 42 -6.17 6.60 9.97
N ASN A 43 -6.20 5.56 10.81
CA ASN A 43 -6.54 5.69 12.23
C ASN A 43 -5.43 6.35 13.05
N THR A 44 -4.17 6.20 12.66
CA THR A 44 -3.01 6.81 13.34
C THR A 44 -2.49 8.06 12.63
N ARG A 45 -3.29 8.66 11.73
CA ARG A 45 -2.83 9.78 10.91
C ARG A 45 -2.45 11.00 11.76
N PRO A 46 -1.36 11.70 11.43
CA PRO A 46 -0.85 12.80 12.26
C PRO A 46 -1.74 14.06 12.20
N ASN A 47 -2.57 14.19 11.17
CA ASN A 47 -3.49 15.32 10.99
C ASN A 47 -4.61 14.97 10.00
N ALA A 48 -5.61 15.83 9.88
CA ALA A 48 -6.78 15.59 9.05
C ALA A 48 -6.51 15.64 7.53
N SER A 49 -5.44 16.31 7.09
CA SER A 49 -5.06 16.37 5.68
C SER A 49 -4.18 15.18 5.27
N ALA A 50 -3.71 14.39 6.23
CA ALA A 50 -2.98 13.17 5.95
C ALA A 50 -3.91 12.10 5.37
N ASN A 51 -3.48 11.49 4.27
CA ASN A 51 -4.23 10.48 3.54
C ASN A 51 -3.31 9.36 3.08
N VAL A 52 -3.89 8.18 2.83
CA VAL A 52 -3.18 6.99 2.37
C VAL A 52 -3.89 6.40 1.17
N MET A 53 -3.10 6.05 0.15
CA MET A 53 -3.56 5.23 -0.98
C MET A 53 -2.74 3.95 -1.03
N THR A 54 -3.37 2.84 -1.40
CA THR A 54 -2.72 1.54 -1.52
C THR A 54 -3.06 0.90 -2.85
N PHE A 55 -2.11 0.15 -3.42
CA PHE A 55 -2.24 -0.52 -4.70
C PHE A 55 -1.60 -1.91 -4.61
N CYS A 56 -2.24 -2.89 -5.23
CA CYS A 56 -1.65 -4.19 -5.48
C CYS A 56 -1.19 -4.27 -6.93
N VAL A 57 0.12 -4.40 -7.13
CA VAL A 57 0.73 -4.40 -8.46
C VAL A 57 1.17 -5.82 -8.80
N ALA A 58 0.67 -6.32 -9.92
CA ALA A 58 1.12 -7.60 -10.46
C ALA A 58 2.55 -7.47 -10.98
N LEU A 59 3.44 -8.32 -10.48
CA LEU A 59 4.78 -8.45 -11.02
C LEU A 59 4.74 -9.40 -12.23
N PRO A 60 5.34 -8.99 -13.37
CA PRO A 60 5.49 -9.88 -14.52
C PRO A 60 6.30 -11.12 -14.12
N ARG A 61 5.94 -12.27 -14.70
CA ARG A 61 6.52 -13.55 -14.30
C ARG A 61 7.95 -13.78 -14.82
N GLU A 62 8.47 -12.94 -15.71
CA GLU A 62 9.86 -12.91 -16.19
C GLU A 62 10.01 -11.67 -17.12
N ILE A 63 11.23 -11.12 -17.22
CA ILE A 63 11.67 -10.15 -18.24
C ILE A 63 12.47 -10.93 -19.28
#